data_AF-A0A5D2B8R5-F1
#
_entry.id   AF-A0A5D2B8R5-F1
#
_cell.length_a   1.000
_cell.length_b   1.000
_cell.length_c   1.000
_cell.angle_alpha   90.00
_cell.angle_beta   90.00
_cell.angle_gamma   90.00
#
_symmetry.space_group_name_H-M   'P 1'
#
loop_
_entity.id
_entity.type
_entity.pdbx_description
1 polymer ?
#
loop_
_entity_poly.entity_id
_entity_poly.type
_entity_poly.pdbx_seq_one_letter_code
_entity_poly.pdbx_strand_id
1 'polypeptide(L)'
;MLRHGFHFNAKRHLRMILDAARAGKGELLETTWEEMDRAERTPPLPLIKERFCMKLEKNDYASAVSCITIHPASELQALSKSVWLNLYKDNASRFQQETIIGLVEAVDMIIGKRTKFLLPISFKVLDSNFLKKWQIGISKFGNLGISPVGICNILALSRRFRIDPDLFLNRVGVLKDLGFNGGVLTRVLERFPRIIMMKEDDLCEKIGFLEGIGISRYGIERVFHLFPEVLGFDVENRLKPLLDEFLELGFSENMIRDEIIKDSRVLSMELGEMSRCLGLLKTLKCRAPIKDKIFSEGEFRAGFEVKLRVDCLCKQGLIHREAFKILWKEPRLILYEVEEIEKKIDFLVNTMNYKVGCLVEVPEYLGANFDKQILPRYNVVEYLRSQGALEFDVGLKSLIKPSRLRFYNLYVKPYPECEKMFGRFAEGAAIQGRHPVGMWKLFKPQKYAESKEAVNNTKSFMEPLV
;
A
#
# COMPACT_ATOMS: atom_id res chain seq x y z
N MET A 1 44.75 11.30 17.08
CA MET A 1 43.94 12.33 16.38
C MET A 1 42.75 12.78 17.24
N LEU A 2 41.69 11.96 17.41
CA LEU A 2 40.49 12.38 18.18
C LEU A 2 40.79 12.69 19.66
N ARG A 3 41.56 11.82 20.34
CA ARG A 3 42.04 12.05 21.72
C ARG A 3 42.90 13.31 21.92
N HIS A 4 43.33 13.96 20.83
CA HIS A 4 44.21 15.14 20.85
C HIS A 4 43.47 16.39 20.31
N GLY A 5 42.13 16.36 20.18
CA GLY A 5 41.31 17.53 19.86
C GLY A 5 41.09 17.82 18.36
N PHE A 6 41.55 16.96 17.45
CA PHE A 6 41.39 17.18 16.01
C PHE A 6 40.00 16.76 15.49
N HIS A 7 39.44 17.52 14.53
CA HIS A 7 38.09 17.32 14.01
C HIS A 7 37.92 16.03 13.17
N PHE A 8 36.78 15.35 13.36
CA PHE A 8 36.42 14.16 12.58
C PHE A 8 35.81 14.54 11.22
N ASN A 9 36.54 14.31 10.13
CA ASN A 9 36.01 14.47 8.77
C ASN A 9 35.46 13.14 8.22
N ALA A 10 34.13 13.01 8.15
CA ALA A 10 33.46 11.81 7.67
C ALA A 10 33.83 11.41 6.23
N LYS A 11 34.19 12.35 5.35
CA LYS A 11 34.61 12.02 3.97
C LYS A 11 36.00 11.41 3.88
N ARG A 12 36.88 11.68 4.86
CA ARG A 12 38.28 11.23 4.84
C ARG A 12 38.56 10.07 5.79
N HIS A 13 37.98 10.10 6.98
CA HIS A 13 38.36 9.18 8.07
C HIS A 13 37.42 7.98 8.22
N LEU A 14 36.19 8.08 7.73
CA LEU A 14 35.17 7.03 7.91
C LEU A 14 35.59 5.70 7.27
N ARG A 15 36.09 5.74 6.04
CA ARG A 15 36.53 4.53 5.32
C ARG A 15 37.66 3.82 6.04
N MET A 16 38.67 4.56 6.53
CA MET A 16 39.79 4.00 7.27
C MET A 16 39.36 3.30 8.56
N ILE A 17 38.39 3.88 9.28
CA ILE A 17 37.88 3.31 10.52
C ILE A 17 37.06 2.04 10.26
N LEU A 18 36.21 2.05 9.22
CA LEU A 18 35.41 0.89 8.83
C LEU A 18 36.30 -0.27 8.35
N ASP A 19 37.32 0.02 7.55
CA ASP A 19 38.26 -0.99 7.05
C ASP A 19 39.10 -1.57 8.20
N ALA A 20 39.55 -0.73 9.15
CA ALA A 20 40.27 -1.20 10.34
C ALA A 20 39.37 -2.04 11.27
N ALA A 21 38.10 -1.66 11.44
CA ALA A 21 37.14 -2.41 12.24
C ALA A 21 36.88 -3.81 11.65
N ARG A 22 36.71 -3.91 10.32
CA ARG A 22 36.54 -5.18 9.60
C ARG A 22 37.78 -6.06 9.62
N ALA A 23 38.97 -5.46 9.74
CA ALA A 23 40.22 -6.17 9.93
C ALA A 23 40.47 -6.60 11.40
N GLY A 24 39.45 -6.55 12.27
CA GLY A 24 39.51 -7.00 13.66
C GLY A 24 39.96 -5.93 14.67
N LYS A 25 40.28 -4.70 14.24
CA LYS A 25 40.68 -3.59 15.13
C LYS A 25 39.46 -2.78 15.60
N GLY A 26 38.50 -3.46 16.21
CA GLY A 26 37.21 -2.89 16.63
C GLY A 26 37.28 -1.76 17.65
N GLU A 27 38.37 -1.67 18.42
CA GLU A 27 38.59 -0.63 19.43
C GLU A 27 38.65 0.80 18.84
N LEU A 28 39.11 0.93 17.60
CA LEU A 28 39.15 2.21 16.89
C LEU A 28 37.74 2.74 16.61
N LEU A 29 36.79 1.83 16.33
CA LEU A 29 35.40 2.18 16.07
C LEU A 29 34.67 2.55 17.36
N GLU A 30 34.91 1.83 18.47
CA GLU A 30 34.36 2.19 19.79
C GLU A 30 34.95 3.52 20.30
N THR A 31 36.26 3.72 20.19
CA THR A 31 36.90 5.00 20.59
C THR A 31 36.34 6.17 19.78
N THR A 32 36.07 5.97 18.48
CA THR A 32 35.46 7.01 17.65
C THR A 32 34.02 7.28 18.07
N TRP A 33 33.25 6.24 18.38
CA TRP A 33 31.88 6.36 18.88
C TRP A 33 31.80 7.17 20.18
N GLU A 34 32.63 6.82 21.17
CA GLU A 34 32.66 7.50 22.48
C GLU A 34 33.07 8.97 22.39
N GLU A 35 33.99 9.33 21.49
CA GLU A 35 34.38 10.72 21.26
C GLU A 35 33.26 11.53 20.58
N MET A 36 32.47 10.90 19.70
CA MET A 36 31.33 11.56 19.05
C MET A 36 30.17 11.76 20.02
N ASP A 37 29.92 10.78 20.89
CA ASP A 37 28.92 10.86 21.96
C ASP A 37 29.28 11.96 22.97
N ARG A 38 30.54 12.03 23.41
CA ARG A 38 31.05 13.11 24.28
C ARG A 38 30.99 14.51 23.63
N ALA A 39 30.99 14.58 22.31
CA ALA A 39 30.90 15.84 21.56
C ALA A 39 29.46 16.18 21.13
N GLU A 40 28.45 15.41 21.56
CA GLU A 40 27.04 15.52 21.14
C GLU A 40 26.84 15.55 19.61
N ARG A 41 27.70 14.85 18.86
CA ARG A 41 27.64 14.79 17.38
C ARG A 41 27.00 13.51 16.90
N THR A 42 26.13 13.62 15.91
CA THR A 42 25.47 12.47 15.29
C THR A 42 26.46 11.64 14.44
N PRO A 43 26.64 10.34 14.74
CA PRO A 43 27.49 9.47 13.95
C PRO A 43 26.94 9.27 12.53
N PRO A 44 27.81 9.21 11.49
CA PRO A 44 27.35 8.93 10.14
C PRO A 44 26.81 7.49 10.03
N LEU A 45 25.77 7.30 9.23
CA LEU A 45 25.02 6.04 9.10
C LEU A 45 25.90 4.79 8.84
N PRO A 46 26.97 4.82 8.02
CA PRO A 46 27.83 3.67 7.84
C PRO A 46 28.55 3.23 9.12
N LEU A 47 28.87 4.16 10.02
CA LEU A 47 29.50 3.88 11.31
C LEU A 47 28.51 3.22 12.27
N ILE A 48 27.26 3.70 12.28
CA ILE A 48 26.13 3.10 13.02
C ILE A 48 25.90 1.64 12.58
N LYS A 49 25.84 1.42 11.26
CA LYS A 49 25.63 0.08 10.67
C LYS A 49 26.73 -0.90 11.06
N GLU A 50 28.00 -0.49 10.97
CA GLU A 50 29.13 -1.37 11.30
C GLU A 50 29.20 -1.67 12.80
N ARG A 51 29.00 -0.66 13.66
CA ARG A 51 28.93 -0.88 15.12
C ARG A 51 27.81 -1.84 15.49
N PHE A 52 26.63 -1.65 14.90
CA PHE A 52 25.47 -2.51 15.10
C PHE A 52 25.79 -3.97 14.74
N CYS A 53 26.35 -4.22 13.56
CA CYS A 53 26.74 -5.57 13.14
C CYS A 53 27.83 -6.18 14.05
N MET A 54 28.84 -5.41 14.45
CA MET A 54 29.89 -5.89 15.35
C MET A 54 29.37 -6.26 16.74
N LYS A 55 28.39 -5.51 17.26
CA LYS A 55 27.76 -5.81 18.54
C LYS A 55 26.87 -7.04 18.47
N LEU A 56 26.15 -7.23 17.36
CA LEU A 56 25.39 -8.44 17.07
C LEU A 56 26.28 -9.68 16.95
N GLU A 57 27.40 -9.58 16.25
CA GLU A 57 28.39 -10.66 16.09
C GLU A 57 28.97 -11.12 17.45
N LYS A 58 29.04 -10.21 18.43
CA LYS A 58 29.48 -10.48 19.80
C LYS A 58 28.32 -10.86 20.75
N ASN A 59 27.10 -11.05 20.24
CA ASN A 59 25.89 -11.28 21.04
C ASN A 59 25.60 -10.20 22.10
N ASP A 60 26.12 -8.98 21.91
CA ASP A 60 25.92 -7.82 22.78
C ASP A 60 24.73 -6.99 22.25
N TYR A 61 23.54 -7.58 22.39
CA TYR A 61 22.30 -7.07 21.80
C TYR A 61 21.88 -5.71 22.38
N ALA A 62 22.11 -5.48 23.67
CA ALA A 62 21.77 -4.21 24.33
C ALA A 62 22.57 -3.03 23.76
N SER A 63 23.87 -3.23 23.55
CA SER A 63 24.72 -2.21 22.94
C SER A 63 24.42 -2.02 21.45
N ALA A 64 24.04 -3.09 20.74
CA ALA A 64 23.60 -3.00 19.34
C ALA A 64 22.38 -2.08 19.22
N VAL A 65 21.34 -2.31 20.02
CA VAL A 65 20.11 -1.50 19.99
C VAL A 65 20.33 -0.06 20.46
N SER A 66 21.23 0.15 21.42
CA SER A 66 21.65 1.48 21.85
C SER A 66 22.18 2.34 20.69
N CYS A 67 22.84 1.73 19.69
CA CYS A 67 23.32 2.44 18.50
C CYS A 67 22.21 3.12 17.67
N ILE A 68 20.96 2.68 17.82
CA ILE A 68 19.81 3.13 17.03
C ILE A 68 18.89 4.03 17.86
N THR A 69 18.85 3.84 19.18
CA THR A 69 17.85 4.48 20.07
C THR A 69 18.28 5.82 20.68
N ILE A 70 19.54 6.24 20.49
CA ILE A 70 20.09 7.50 21.02
C ILE A 70 19.72 8.72 20.14
N HIS A 71 19.24 8.52 18.90
CA HIS A 71 19.07 9.62 17.93
C HIS A 71 17.60 10.05 17.71
N PRO A 72 17.32 11.35 17.44
CA PRO A 72 15.97 11.84 17.20
C PRO A 72 15.31 11.21 15.96
N ALA A 73 14.00 10.97 16.03
CA ALA A 73 13.20 10.28 15.00
C ALA A 73 13.27 10.90 13.59
N SER A 74 13.66 12.17 13.45
CA SER A 74 13.81 12.88 12.18
C SER A 74 14.97 12.37 11.32
N GLU A 75 16.05 11.83 11.92
CA GLU A 75 17.20 11.29 11.19
C GLU A 75 17.07 9.79 10.88
N LEU A 76 16.20 9.09 11.62
CA LEU A 76 15.86 7.67 11.44
C LEU A 76 14.88 7.40 10.29
N GLN A 77 14.25 8.42 9.70
CA GLN A 77 13.40 8.26 8.50
C GLN A 77 14.18 7.73 7.28
N ALA A 78 15.51 7.86 7.26
CA ALA A 78 16.37 7.30 6.22
C ALA A 78 16.55 5.77 6.31
N LEU A 79 16.08 5.14 7.40
CA LEU A 79 16.22 3.72 7.67
C LEU A 79 14.88 2.99 7.44
N SER A 80 14.49 2.89 6.17
CA SER A 80 13.31 2.11 5.79
C SER A 80 13.49 0.62 6.12
N LYS A 81 12.37 -0.11 6.22
CA LYS A 81 12.35 -1.57 6.41
C LYS A 81 13.26 -2.31 5.42
N SER A 82 13.37 -1.82 4.19
CA SER A 82 14.21 -2.42 3.15
C SER A 82 15.71 -2.22 3.38
N VAL A 83 16.14 -1.09 3.99
CA VAL A 83 17.56 -0.82 4.28
C VAL A 83 18.10 -1.76 5.36
N TRP A 84 17.31 -2.03 6.40
CA TRP A 84 17.68 -2.97 7.46
C TRP A 84 17.65 -4.43 7.00
N LEU A 85 16.66 -4.80 6.18
CA LEU A 85 16.58 -6.13 5.57
C LEU A 85 17.79 -6.40 4.66
N ASN A 86 18.20 -5.41 3.87
CA ASN A 86 19.39 -5.54 3.02
C ASN A 86 20.66 -5.64 3.86
N LEU A 87 20.82 -4.80 4.91
CA LEU A 87 21.95 -4.90 5.82
C LEU A 87 22.12 -6.31 6.43
N TYR A 88 21.00 -6.91 6.87
CA TYR A 88 21.01 -8.24 7.46
C TYR A 88 21.36 -9.31 6.42
N LYS A 89 20.78 -9.25 5.22
CA LYS A 89 21.09 -10.17 4.12
C LYS A 89 22.56 -10.09 3.70
N ASP A 90 23.10 -8.88 3.59
CA ASP A 90 24.48 -8.64 3.17
C ASP A 90 25.52 -9.07 4.21
N ASN A 91 25.11 -9.25 5.48
CA ASN A 91 25.97 -9.67 6.59
C ASN A 91 25.56 -11.00 7.21
N ALA A 92 24.70 -11.79 6.54
CA ALA A 92 24.12 -13.02 7.10
C ALA A 92 25.16 -14.05 7.57
N SER A 93 26.35 -14.06 6.96
CA SER A 93 27.47 -14.94 7.33
C SER A 93 28.12 -14.59 8.67
N ARG A 94 27.87 -13.39 9.22
CA ARG A 94 28.44 -12.90 10.48
C ARG A 94 27.57 -13.22 11.70
N PHE A 95 26.34 -13.71 11.49
CA PHE A 95 25.34 -13.87 12.54
C PHE A 95 25.03 -15.34 12.80
N GLN A 96 24.81 -15.69 14.07
CA GLN A 96 24.35 -17.00 14.47
C GLN A 96 22.83 -17.11 14.24
N GLN A 97 22.31 -18.33 14.09
CA GLN A 97 20.88 -18.57 13.82
C GLN A 97 19.96 -18.00 14.92
N GLU A 98 20.49 -17.83 16.13
CA GLU A 98 19.80 -17.33 17.32
C GLU A 98 19.92 -15.80 17.51
N THR A 99 20.75 -15.12 16.71
CA THR A 99 21.05 -13.68 16.84
C THR A 99 19.80 -12.79 16.63
N ILE A 100 18.87 -13.21 15.76
CA ILE A 100 17.59 -12.50 15.56
C ILE A 100 16.74 -12.54 16.82
N ILE A 101 16.74 -13.68 17.53
CA ILE A 101 15.94 -13.87 18.74
C ILE A 101 16.46 -12.96 19.85
N GLY A 102 17.77 -12.96 20.09
CA GLY A 102 18.40 -12.09 21.10
C GLY A 102 18.29 -10.59 20.78
N LEU A 103 18.33 -10.21 19.50
CA LEU A 103 18.11 -8.82 19.09
C LEU A 103 16.67 -8.36 19.37
N VAL A 104 15.67 -9.20 19.07
CA VAL A 104 14.26 -8.91 19.35
C VAL A 104 14.05 -8.73 20.86
N GLU A 105 14.63 -9.60 21.69
CA GLU A 105 14.56 -9.49 23.16
C GLU A 105 15.19 -8.20 23.70
N ALA A 106 16.31 -7.75 23.13
CA ALA A 106 17.00 -6.52 23.56
C ALA A 106 16.31 -5.23 23.10
N VAL A 107 15.75 -5.22 21.88
CA VAL A 107 14.90 -4.13 21.38
C VAL A 107 13.70 -3.95 22.31
N ASP A 108 13.13 -5.07 22.76
CA ASP A 108 12.00 -5.08 23.67
C ASP A 108 12.36 -4.56 25.08
N MET A 109 13.52 -4.93 25.65
CA MET A 109 13.96 -4.41 26.95
C MET A 109 14.08 -2.87 26.99
N ILE A 110 14.44 -2.25 25.86
CA ILE A 110 14.65 -0.79 25.72
C ILE A 110 13.33 -0.06 25.42
N ILE A 111 12.47 -0.63 24.56
CA ILE A 111 11.13 -0.08 24.27
C ILE A 111 10.22 -0.12 25.51
N GLY A 112 10.36 -1.15 26.35
CA GLY A 112 9.64 -1.29 27.62
C GLY A 112 9.89 -0.15 28.62
N LYS A 113 10.96 0.65 28.45
CA LYS A 113 11.25 1.84 29.28
C LYS A 113 10.72 3.16 28.72
N ARG A 114 10.31 3.27 27.44
CA ARG A 114 10.04 4.59 26.83
C ARG A 114 8.73 4.82 26.08
N THR A 115 7.98 3.84 25.58
CA THR A 115 6.76 4.22 24.82
C THR A 115 5.66 3.16 24.80
N LYS A 116 4.45 3.63 25.14
CA LYS A 116 3.18 2.90 25.20
C LYS A 116 2.49 2.71 23.83
N PHE A 117 3.16 2.95 22.70
CA PHE A 117 2.50 2.93 21.40
C PHE A 117 3.43 2.37 20.30
N LEU A 118 2.86 1.43 19.53
CA LEU A 118 3.30 0.87 18.24
C LEU A 118 4.16 -0.42 18.25
N LEU A 119 3.48 -1.58 18.38
CA LEU A 119 3.65 -2.84 17.62
C LEU A 119 2.48 -3.79 18.00
N PRO A 120 1.86 -4.56 17.07
CA PRO A 120 0.80 -5.51 17.40
C PRO A 120 1.31 -6.92 17.78
N ILE A 121 2.61 -7.08 18.05
CA ILE A 121 3.15 -8.28 18.68
C ILE A 121 3.23 -7.98 20.17
N SER A 122 2.30 -8.55 20.93
CA SER A 122 2.24 -8.36 22.38
C SER A 122 3.52 -8.89 23.03
N PHE A 123 4.31 -7.98 23.61
CA PHE A 123 5.45 -8.14 24.54
C PHE A 123 5.35 -9.24 25.62
N LYS A 124 4.17 -9.88 25.79
CA LYS A 124 3.91 -10.91 26.80
C LYS A 124 4.16 -12.35 26.32
N VAL A 125 4.41 -12.56 25.03
CA VAL A 125 4.62 -13.90 24.41
C VAL A 125 6.03 -14.45 24.69
N LEU A 126 7.00 -13.59 25.01
CA LEU A 126 8.42 -13.92 25.17
C LEU A 126 8.81 -14.35 26.60
N ASP A 127 7.85 -14.83 27.39
CA ASP A 127 8.14 -15.42 28.71
C ASP A 127 8.83 -16.78 28.52
N SER A 128 10.06 -16.91 29.04
CA SER A 128 10.90 -18.13 28.98
C SER A 128 10.14 -19.40 29.38
N ASN A 129 9.29 -19.32 30.41
CA ASN A 129 8.52 -20.46 30.90
C ASN A 129 7.36 -20.82 29.95
N PHE A 130 6.75 -19.81 29.33
CA PHE A 130 5.70 -19.99 28.33
C PHE A 130 6.26 -20.62 27.05
N LEU A 131 7.41 -20.11 26.56
CA LEU A 131 8.05 -20.64 25.36
C LEU A 131 8.58 -22.06 25.53
N LYS A 132 9.16 -22.40 26.70
CA LYS A 132 9.54 -23.79 27.02
C LYS A 132 8.35 -24.75 27.01
N LYS A 133 7.20 -24.32 27.57
CA LYS A 133 5.95 -25.11 27.52
C LYS A 133 5.46 -25.30 26.08
N TRP A 134 5.55 -24.25 25.26
CA TRP A 134 5.13 -24.28 23.86
C TRP A 134 6.15 -24.91 22.92
N GLN A 135 7.41 -25.08 23.29
CA GLN A 135 8.45 -25.75 22.48
C GLN A 135 8.05 -27.19 22.11
N ILE A 136 7.42 -27.92 23.05
CA ILE A 136 6.88 -29.26 22.83
C ILE A 136 5.63 -29.23 21.92
N GLY A 137 4.84 -28.16 21.97
CA GLY A 137 3.72 -27.94 21.05
C GLY A 137 4.18 -27.57 19.64
N ILE A 138 5.23 -26.75 19.53
CA ILE A 138 5.79 -26.27 18.26
C ILE A 138 6.42 -27.42 17.47
N SER A 139 7.08 -28.38 18.13
CA SER A 139 7.58 -29.58 17.44
C SER A 139 6.44 -30.40 16.81
N LYS A 140 5.26 -30.42 17.44
CA LYS A 140 4.05 -31.04 16.86
C LYS A 140 3.42 -30.20 15.74
N PHE A 141 3.64 -28.89 15.69
CA PHE A 141 3.17 -28.02 14.59
C PHE A 141 3.90 -28.26 13.28
N GLY A 142 5.13 -28.77 13.33
CA GLY A 142 5.87 -29.17 12.12
C GLY A 142 5.07 -30.13 11.23
N ASN A 143 4.23 -30.98 11.83
CA ASN A 143 3.37 -31.93 11.11
C ASN A 143 2.07 -31.33 10.56
N LEU A 144 1.71 -30.11 10.98
CA LEU A 144 0.48 -29.42 10.56
C LEU A 144 0.71 -28.47 9.38
N GLY A 145 1.98 -28.20 9.01
CA GLY A 145 2.30 -27.31 7.89
C GLY A 145 1.92 -25.84 8.12
N ILE A 146 1.85 -25.39 9.38
CA ILE A 146 1.50 -24.02 9.75
C ILE A 146 2.68 -23.10 9.42
N SER A 147 2.43 -21.96 8.77
CA SER A 147 3.52 -21.00 8.48
C SER A 147 4.07 -20.34 9.75
N PRO A 148 5.30 -19.77 9.69
CA PRO A 148 5.86 -19.00 10.80
C PRO A 148 4.94 -17.87 11.31
N VAL A 149 4.20 -17.23 10.40
CA VAL A 149 3.22 -16.18 10.74
C VAL A 149 2.04 -16.77 11.53
N GLY A 150 1.53 -17.93 11.11
CA GLY A 150 0.48 -18.65 11.83
C GLY A 150 0.92 -19.03 13.24
N ILE A 151 2.15 -19.54 13.41
CA ILE A 151 2.71 -19.86 14.73
C ILE A 151 2.75 -18.62 15.63
N CYS A 152 3.25 -17.49 15.13
CA CYS A 152 3.28 -16.24 15.89
C CYS A 152 1.87 -15.80 16.33
N ASN A 153 0.89 -15.87 15.43
CA ASN A 153 -0.50 -15.50 15.71
C ASN A 153 -1.13 -16.41 16.77
N ILE A 154 -0.89 -17.72 16.69
CA ILE A 154 -1.35 -18.70 17.66
C ILE A 154 -0.73 -18.42 19.03
N LEU A 155 0.59 -18.25 19.11
CA LEU A 155 1.27 -17.94 20.39
C LEU A 155 0.75 -16.66 21.03
N ALA A 156 0.50 -15.62 20.21
CA ALA A 156 -0.08 -14.36 20.68
C ALA A 156 -1.50 -14.56 21.26
N LEU A 157 -2.36 -15.33 20.60
CA LEU A 157 -3.68 -15.67 21.14
C LEU A 157 -3.58 -16.53 22.39
N SER A 158 -2.74 -17.56 22.38
CA SER A 158 -2.59 -18.50 23.48
C SER A 158 -2.14 -17.80 24.75
N ARG A 159 -1.25 -16.82 24.65
CA ARG A 159 -0.86 -16.00 25.80
C ARG A 159 -2.00 -15.08 26.25
N ARG A 160 -2.71 -14.45 25.32
CA ARG A 160 -3.81 -13.52 25.60
C ARG A 160 -4.97 -14.20 26.33
N PHE A 161 -5.28 -15.43 25.93
CA PHE A 161 -6.42 -16.20 26.43
C PHE A 161 -6.05 -17.40 27.30
N ARG A 162 -4.76 -17.52 27.66
CA ARG A 162 -4.19 -18.60 28.49
C ARG A 162 -4.49 -20.01 27.97
N ILE A 163 -4.43 -20.18 26.65
CA ILE A 163 -4.57 -21.48 25.98
C ILE A 163 -3.25 -22.23 26.17
N ASP A 164 -3.33 -23.49 26.59
CA ASP A 164 -2.18 -24.39 26.65
C ASP A 164 -2.03 -25.21 25.35
N PRO A 165 -0.84 -25.81 25.10
CA PRO A 165 -0.61 -26.57 23.88
C PRO A 165 -1.54 -27.76 23.70
N ASP A 166 -1.96 -28.43 24.78
CA ASP A 166 -2.78 -29.63 24.72
C ASP A 166 -4.23 -29.28 24.34
N LEU A 167 -4.78 -28.22 24.91
CA LEU A 167 -6.07 -27.64 24.54
C LEU A 167 -6.06 -27.19 23.07
N PHE A 168 -4.99 -26.53 22.63
CA PHE A 168 -4.85 -26.13 21.23
C PHE A 168 -4.86 -27.35 20.30
N LEU A 169 -4.08 -28.40 20.62
CA LEU A 169 -4.03 -29.62 19.80
C LEU A 169 -5.36 -30.37 19.78
N ASN A 170 -6.07 -30.41 20.91
CA ASN A 170 -7.42 -30.96 20.98
C ASN A 170 -8.37 -30.18 20.07
N ARG A 171 -8.37 -28.85 20.15
CA ARG A 171 -9.19 -27.99 19.27
C ARG A 171 -8.87 -28.19 17.79
N VAL A 172 -7.59 -28.35 17.45
CA VAL A 172 -7.18 -28.70 16.08
C VAL A 172 -7.72 -30.07 15.67
N GLY A 173 -7.74 -31.05 16.57
CA GLY A 173 -8.38 -32.35 16.36
C GLY A 173 -9.86 -32.22 16.02
N VAL A 174 -10.63 -31.51 16.85
CA VAL A 174 -12.06 -31.24 16.61
C VAL A 174 -12.28 -30.58 15.26
N LEU A 175 -11.46 -29.59 14.87
CA LEU A 175 -11.57 -28.95 13.55
C LEU A 175 -11.33 -29.95 12.40
N LYS A 176 -10.40 -30.90 12.56
CA LYS A 176 -10.19 -31.95 11.55
C LYS A 176 -11.37 -32.91 11.49
N ASP A 177 -11.93 -33.29 12.63
CA ASP A 177 -13.10 -34.18 12.72
C ASP A 177 -14.35 -33.53 12.13
N LEU A 178 -14.49 -32.21 12.31
CA LEU A 178 -15.49 -31.39 11.63
C LEU A 178 -15.25 -31.26 10.13
N GLY A 179 -14.19 -31.86 9.58
CA GLY A 179 -13.91 -31.93 8.14
C GLY A 179 -13.11 -30.75 7.60
N PHE A 180 -12.26 -30.09 8.40
CA PHE A 180 -11.29 -29.13 7.89
C PHE A 180 -10.03 -29.87 7.42
N ASN A 181 -9.78 -29.85 6.10
CA ASN A 181 -8.53 -30.39 5.56
C ASN A 181 -7.31 -29.59 6.07
N GLY A 182 -6.11 -30.19 6.03
CA GLY A 182 -4.90 -29.57 6.58
C GLY A 182 -4.56 -28.20 5.95
N GLY A 183 -4.80 -28.02 4.65
CA GLY A 183 -4.51 -26.75 3.97
C GLY A 183 -5.49 -25.62 4.33
N VAL A 184 -6.78 -25.93 4.46
CA VAL A 184 -7.82 -25.00 4.93
C VAL A 184 -7.53 -24.62 6.37
N LEU A 185 -7.26 -25.61 7.23
CA LEU A 185 -6.94 -25.38 8.63
C LEU A 185 -5.75 -24.44 8.81
N THR A 186 -4.65 -24.67 8.08
CA THR A 186 -3.49 -23.77 8.10
C THR A 186 -3.86 -22.34 7.74
N ARG A 187 -4.61 -22.13 6.66
CA ARG A 187 -5.02 -20.78 6.24
C ARG A 187 -5.94 -20.10 7.24
N VAL A 188 -6.89 -20.85 7.81
CA VAL A 188 -7.81 -20.34 8.83
C VAL A 188 -7.03 -19.96 10.09
N LEU A 189 -6.08 -20.78 10.53
CA LEU A 189 -5.24 -20.46 11.69
C LEU A 189 -4.31 -19.26 11.44
N GLU A 190 -3.92 -18.99 10.19
CA GLU A 190 -3.11 -17.82 9.85
C GLU A 190 -3.92 -16.52 9.91
N ARG A 191 -5.11 -16.51 9.31
CA ARG A 191 -5.91 -15.28 9.12
C ARG A 191 -7.01 -15.09 10.17
N PHE A 192 -7.56 -16.17 10.68
CA PHE A 192 -8.60 -16.18 11.71
C PHE A 192 -8.25 -17.15 12.87
N PRO A 193 -7.14 -16.91 13.59
CA PRO A 193 -6.66 -17.79 14.66
C PRO A 193 -7.64 -17.93 15.83
N ARG A 194 -8.64 -17.04 15.92
CA ARG A 194 -9.71 -17.06 16.94
C ARG A 194 -10.64 -18.26 16.84
N ILE A 195 -10.63 -19.00 15.71
CA ILE A 195 -11.42 -20.23 15.55
C ILE A 195 -11.20 -21.23 16.70
N ILE A 196 -9.99 -21.31 17.26
CA ILE A 196 -9.63 -22.21 18.36
C ILE A 196 -10.49 -21.98 19.61
N MET A 197 -11.04 -20.78 19.76
CA MET A 197 -11.86 -20.38 20.90
C MET A 197 -13.36 -20.57 20.65
N MET A 198 -13.77 -20.84 19.41
CA MET A 198 -15.18 -21.00 19.09
C MET A 198 -15.71 -22.32 19.64
N LYS A 199 -17.01 -22.34 19.99
CA LYS A 199 -17.67 -23.58 20.37
C LYS A 199 -17.92 -24.42 19.12
N GLU A 200 -17.97 -25.73 19.31
CA GLU A 200 -18.27 -26.67 18.24
C GLU A 200 -19.67 -26.42 17.66
N ASP A 201 -20.67 -26.18 18.52
CA ASP A 201 -22.04 -25.84 18.10
C ASP A 201 -22.07 -24.60 17.19
N ASP A 202 -21.30 -23.55 17.52
CA ASP A 202 -21.23 -22.31 16.72
C ASP A 202 -20.60 -22.55 15.33
N LEU A 203 -19.69 -23.53 15.23
CA LEU A 203 -19.05 -23.93 13.97
C LEU A 203 -19.99 -24.80 13.13
N CYS A 204 -20.67 -25.76 13.77
CA CYS A 204 -21.69 -26.59 13.15
C CYS A 204 -22.85 -25.74 12.62
N GLU A 205 -23.28 -24.71 13.35
CA GLU A 205 -24.29 -23.75 12.88
C GLU A 205 -23.86 -23.06 11.58
N LYS A 206 -22.59 -22.61 11.50
CA LYS A 206 -22.06 -21.93 10.31
C LYS A 206 -21.91 -22.87 9.12
N ILE A 207 -21.48 -24.10 9.36
CA ILE A 207 -21.41 -25.14 8.33
C ILE A 207 -22.82 -25.48 7.84
N GLY A 208 -23.74 -25.77 8.76
CA GLY A 208 -25.13 -26.10 8.45
C GLY A 208 -25.86 -24.98 7.72
N PHE A 209 -25.57 -23.72 8.03
CA PHE A 209 -26.06 -22.58 7.27
C PHE A 209 -25.59 -22.60 5.81
N LEU A 210 -24.29 -22.79 5.56
CA LEU A 210 -23.75 -22.86 4.19
C LEU A 210 -24.29 -24.09 3.43
N GLU A 211 -24.46 -25.22 4.11
CA GLU A 211 -25.12 -26.41 3.56
C GLU A 211 -26.59 -26.13 3.23
N GLY A 212 -27.29 -25.37 4.08
CA GLY A 212 -28.67 -24.93 3.87
C GLY A 212 -28.86 -24.04 2.64
N ILE A 213 -27.84 -23.25 2.27
CA ILE A 213 -27.81 -22.49 0.99
C ILE A 213 -27.57 -23.44 -0.20
N GLY A 214 -27.17 -24.69 0.05
CA GLY A 214 -26.84 -25.71 -0.93
C GLY A 214 -25.37 -25.71 -1.38
N ILE A 215 -24.47 -25.10 -0.60
CA ILE A 215 -23.03 -25.18 -0.85
C ILE A 215 -22.54 -26.57 -0.39
N SER A 216 -21.89 -27.30 -1.29
CA SER A 216 -21.35 -28.62 -0.97
C SER A 216 -20.20 -28.52 0.04
N ARG A 217 -19.87 -29.64 0.70
CA ARG A 217 -18.76 -29.72 1.64
C ARG A 217 -17.44 -29.18 1.08
N TYR A 218 -17.13 -29.52 -0.17
CA TYR A 218 -15.97 -28.99 -0.89
C TYR A 218 -16.05 -27.47 -1.12
N GLY A 219 -17.24 -26.96 -1.44
CA GLY A 219 -17.47 -25.52 -1.57
C GLY A 219 -17.28 -24.77 -0.25
N ILE A 220 -17.73 -25.34 0.88
CA ILE A 220 -17.54 -24.77 2.22
C ILE A 220 -16.05 -24.69 2.58
N GLU A 221 -15.29 -25.75 2.29
CA GLU A 221 -13.84 -25.74 2.47
C GLU A 221 -13.18 -24.60 1.67
N ARG A 222 -13.61 -24.41 0.42
CA ARG A 222 -13.13 -23.31 -0.42
C ARG A 222 -13.49 -21.94 0.15
N VAL A 223 -14.70 -21.77 0.66
CA VAL A 223 -15.15 -20.54 1.35
C VAL A 223 -14.24 -20.22 2.53
N PHE A 224 -14.02 -21.19 3.43
CA PHE A 224 -13.15 -21.00 4.59
C PHE A 224 -11.68 -20.81 4.21
N HIS A 225 -11.21 -21.41 3.12
CA HIS A 225 -9.85 -21.19 2.64
C HIS A 225 -9.66 -19.76 2.09
N LEU A 226 -10.60 -19.26 1.29
CA LEU A 226 -10.49 -17.95 0.63
C LEU A 226 -10.80 -16.79 1.59
N PHE A 227 -11.77 -17.00 2.49
CA PHE A 227 -12.25 -15.97 3.40
C PHE A 227 -12.57 -16.52 4.81
N PRO A 228 -11.53 -16.89 5.60
CA PRO A 228 -11.69 -17.38 6.97
C PRO A 228 -12.50 -16.45 7.90
N GLU A 229 -12.48 -15.15 7.63
CA GLU A 229 -13.15 -14.13 8.44
C GLU A 229 -14.68 -14.31 8.48
N VAL A 230 -15.27 -15.04 7.52
CA VAL A 230 -16.70 -15.41 7.54
C VAL A 230 -17.11 -16.15 8.82
N LEU A 231 -16.18 -16.89 9.43
CA LEU A 231 -16.44 -17.61 10.67
C LEU A 231 -16.74 -16.68 11.85
N GLY A 232 -16.32 -15.42 11.77
CA GLY A 232 -16.63 -14.39 12.76
C GLY A 232 -18.02 -13.78 12.62
N PHE A 233 -18.78 -14.13 11.57
CA PHE A 233 -20.10 -13.56 11.32
C PHE A 233 -21.22 -14.36 11.98
N ASP A 234 -22.20 -13.63 12.50
CA ASP A 234 -23.40 -14.20 13.10
C ASP A 234 -24.35 -14.72 12.01
N VAL A 235 -24.87 -15.93 12.18
CA VAL A 235 -25.72 -16.57 11.17
C VAL A 235 -27.09 -15.90 11.12
N GLU A 236 -27.75 -15.75 12.27
CA GLU A 236 -29.14 -15.27 12.36
C GLU A 236 -29.27 -13.76 12.14
N ASN A 237 -28.37 -12.96 12.73
CA ASN A 237 -28.49 -11.51 12.75
C ASN A 237 -27.72 -10.81 11.62
N ARG A 238 -26.88 -11.53 10.88
CA ARG A 238 -26.05 -10.93 9.83
C ARG A 238 -26.11 -11.69 8.51
N LEU A 239 -25.81 -12.99 8.50
CA LEU A 239 -25.71 -13.74 7.24
C LEU A 239 -27.09 -14.01 6.61
N LYS A 240 -28.08 -14.47 7.38
CA LYS A 240 -29.46 -14.68 6.88
C LYS A 240 -30.08 -13.40 6.32
N PRO A 241 -30.13 -12.26 7.06
CA PRO A 241 -30.68 -11.02 6.52
C PRO A 241 -29.99 -10.54 5.24
N LEU A 242 -28.68 -10.81 5.08
CA LEU A 242 -27.95 -10.46 3.87
C LEU A 242 -28.38 -11.31 2.67
N LEU A 243 -28.60 -12.61 2.87
CA LEU A 243 -29.13 -13.47 1.81
C LEU A 243 -30.57 -13.11 1.47
N ASP A 244 -31.39 -12.80 2.48
CA ASP A 244 -32.77 -12.35 2.29
C ASP A 244 -32.80 -11.06 1.44
N GLU A 245 -31.92 -10.09 1.70
CA GLU A 245 -31.77 -8.90 0.84
C GLU A 245 -31.46 -9.29 -0.62
N PHE A 246 -30.55 -10.24 -0.84
CA PHE A 246 -30.22 -10.66 -2.20
C PHE A 246 -31.41 -11.31 -2.92
N LEU A 247 -32.20 -12.12 -2.20
CA LEU A 247 -33.42 -12.73 -2.73
C LEU A 247 -34.48 -11.66 -3.02
N GLU A 248 -34.67 -10.69 -2.13
CA GLU A 248 -35.58 -9.55 -2.30
C GLU A 248 -35.20 -8.65 -3.48
N LEU A 249 -33.90 -8.53 -3.77
CA LEU A 249 -33.38 -7.84 -4.96
C LEU A 249 -33.62 -8.61 -6.27
N GLY A 250 -34.15 -9.84 -6.19
CA GLY A 250 -34.54 -10.66 -7.34
C GLY A 250 -33.48 -11.65 -7.81
N PHE A 251 -32.40 -11.87 -7.04
CA PHE A 251 -31.40 -12.88 -7.37
C PHE A 251 -31.86 -14.27 -6.94
N SER A 252 -31.61 -15.29 -7.77
CA SER A 252 -31.97 -16.67 -7.42
C SER A 252 -30.97 -17.27 -6.44
N GLU A 253 -31.42 -18.22 -5.62
CA GLU A 253 -30.55 -18.94 -4.67
C GLU A 253 -29.33 -19.57 -5.34
N ASN A 254 -29.50 -20.16 -6.53
CA ASN A 254 -28.40 -20.76 -7.28
C ASN A 254 -27.36 -19.71 -7.69
N MET A 255 -27.79 -18.53 -8.16
CA MET A 255 -26.87 -17.45 -8.52
C MET A 255 -26.09 -16.95 -7.30
N ILE A 256 -26.79 -16.76 -6.16
CA ILE A 256 -26.16 -16.31 -4.92
C ILE A 256 -25.13 -17.34 -4.45
N ARG A 257 -25.48 -18.62 -4.47
CA ARG A 257 -24.58 -19.74 -4.14
C ARG A 257 -23.32 -19.72 -5.00
N ASP A 258 -23.47 -19.61 -6.32
CA ASP A 258 -22.36 -19.63 -7.26
C ASP A 258 -21.42 -18.43 -7.03
N GLU A 259 -21.98 -17.25 -6.75
CA GLU A 259 -21.20 -16.05 -6.44
C GLU A 259 -20.45 -16.15 -5.11
N ILE A 260 -21.04 -16.76 -4.07
CA ILE A 260 -20.36 -17.02 -2.79
C ILE A 260 -19.17 -17.99 -2.95
N ILE A 261 -19.32 -19.03 -3.79
CA ILE A 261 -18.25 -20.01 -4.06
C ILE A 261 -17.13 -19.38 -4.90
N LYS A 262 -17.50 -18.51 -5.85
CA LYS A 262 -16.58 -17.78 -6.72
C LYS A 262 -15.77 -16.76 -5.92
N ASP A 263 -16.45 -15.93 -5.12
CA ASP A 263 -15.83 -14.95 -4.23
C ASP A 263 -16.59 -14.83 -2.90
N SER A 264 -16.07 -15.51 -1.88
CA SER A 264 -16.71 -15.57 -0.57
C SER A 264 -16.73 -14.23 0.19
N ARG A 265 -16.00 -13.22 -0.31
CA ARG A 265 -16.07 -11.85 0.22
C ARG A 265 -17.42 -11.20 -0.04
N VAL A 266 -18.29 -11.76 -0.89
CA VAL A 266 -19.70 -11.34 -0.98
C VAL A 266 -20.38 -11.34 0.39
N LEU A 267 -20.07 -12.32 1.24
CA LEU A 267 -20.61 -12.40 2.61
C LEU A 267 -20.07 -11.30 3.55
N SER A 268 -19.07 -10.53 3.13
CA SER A 268 -18.56 -9.37 3.87
C SER A 268 -19.42 -8.11 3.67
N MET A 269 -20.37 -8.12 2.74
CA MET A 269 -21.26 -6.99 2.50
C MET A 269 -22.13 -6.67 3.72
N GLU A 270 -22.42 -5.39 3.88
CA GLU A 270 -23.41 -4.90 4.84
C GLU A 270 -24.78 -4.75 4.19
N LEU A 271 -25.84 -4.77 5.01
CA LEU A 271 -27.21 -4.63 4.54
C LEU A 271 -27.40 -3.30 3.78
N GLY A 272 -28.02 -3.39 2.62
CA GLY A 272 -28.28 -2.29 1.70
C GLY A 272 -27.08 -1.88 0.84
N GLU A 273 -25.88 -2.42 1.05
CA GLU A 273 -24.73 -2.11 0.17
C GLU A 273 -24.99 -2.56 -1.25
N MET A 274 -25.55 -3.75 -1.42
CA MET A 274 -25.85 -4.31 -2.74
C MET A 274 -26.86 -3.45 -3.47
N SER A 275 -27.97 -3.10 -2.79
CA SER A 275 -28.97 -2.17 -3.32
C SER A 275 -28.36 -0.83 -3.77
N ARG A 276 -27.46 -0.23 -2.98
CA ARG A 276 -26.77 1.03 -3.35
C ARG A 276 -25.85 0.86 -4.57
N CYS A 277 -25.12 -0.26 -4.65
CA CYS A 277 -24.25 -0.57 -5.78
C CYS A 277 -25.06 -0.75 -7.08
N LEU A 278 -26.15 -1.52 -7.03
CA LEU A 278 -27.08 -1.68 -8.15
C LEU A 278 -27.75 -0.35 -8.52
N GLY A 279 -28.07 0.49 -7.54
CA GLY A 279 -28.57 1.85 -7.74
C GLY A 279 -27.60 2.71 -8.55
N LEU A 280 -26.30 2.70 -8.21
CA LEU A 280 -25.27 3.35 -9.02
C LEU A 280 -25.29 2.82 -10.45
N LEU A 281 -25.24 1.49 -10.62
CA LEU A 281 -25.21 0.84 -11.94
C LEU A 281 -26.39 1.24 -12.83
N LYS A 282 -27.60 1.35 -12.27
CA LYS A 282 -28.81 1.80 -12.97
C LYS A 282 -28.71 3.25 -13.47
N THR A 283 -27.99 4.10 -12.73
CA THR A 283 -27.80 5.53 -13.07
C THR A 283 -26.56 5.81 -13.93
N LEU A 284 -25.77 4.80 -14.28
CA LEU A 284 -24.55 4.98 -15.07
C LEU A 284 -24.88 5.45 -16.49
N LYS A 285 -24.29 6.60 -16.86
CA LYS A 285 -24.32 7.14 -18.23
C LYS A 285 -22.96 6.90 -18.89
N CYS A 286 -22.72 5.68 -19.38
CA CYS A 286 -21.50 5.30 -20.07
C CYS A 286 -21.77 4.75 -21.47
N ARG A 287 -20.70 4.58 -22.26
CA ARG A 287 -20.78 4.00 -23.62
C ARG A 287 -21.23 2.55 -23.52
N ALA A 288 -22.05 2.09 -24.47
CA ALA A 288 -22.58 0.72 -24.50
C ALA A 288 -21.50 -0.35 -24.30
N PRO A 289 -20.32 -0.31 -24.98
CA PRO A 289 -19.29 -1.35 -24.79
C PRO A 289 -18.70 -1.40 -23.37
N ILE A 290 -18.71 -0.29 -22.63
CA ILE A 290 -18.26 -0.27 -21.24
C ILE A 290 -19.34 -0.88 -20.36
N LYS A 291 -20.60 -0.52 -20.60
CA LYS A 291 -21.74 -1.09 -19.90
C LYS A 291 -21.80 -2.61 -20.10
N ASP A 292 -21.71 -3.07 -21.33
CA ASP A 292 -21.75 -4.50 -21.68
C ASP A 292 -20.63 -5.29 -20.98
N LYS A 293 -19.43 -4.70 -20.88
CA LYS A 293 -18.32 -5.31 -20.12
C LYS A 293 -18.54 -5.32 -18.61
N ILE A 294 -19.19 -4.31 -18.04
CA ILE A 294 -19.49 -4.29 -16.60
C ILE A 294 -20.48 -5.40 -16.25
N PHE A 295 -21.47 -5.63 -17.11
CA PHE A 295 -22.51 -6.64 -16.91
C PHE A 295 -22.20 -8.01 -17.54
N SER A 296 -21.00 -8.24 -18.07
CA SER A 296 -20.68 -9.47 -18.80
C SER A 296 -20.75 -10.72 -17.92
N GLU A 297 -20.52 -10.57 -16.62
CA GLU A 297 -20.62 -11.65 -15.62
C GLU A 297 -21.94 -11.62 -14.85
N GLY A 298 -22.90 -10.79 -15.26
CA GLY A 298 -24.20 -10.64 -14.61
C GLY A 298 -24.31 -9.43 -13.67
N GLU A 299 -25.56 -9.09 -13.33
CA GLU A 299 -25.88 -7.91 -12.50
C GLU A 299 -25.39 -8.05 -11.06
N PHE A 300 -25.46 -9.25 -10.47
CA PHE A 300 -24.94 -9.52 -9.13
C PHE A 300 -23.44 -9.20 -9.07
N ARG A 301 -22.68 -9.78 -10.01
CA ARG A 301 -21.23 -9.60 -10.08
C ARG A 301 -20.87 -8.14 -10.29
N ALA A 302 -21.55 -7.45 -11.20
CA ALA A 302 -21.34 -6.02 -11.41
C ALA A 302 -21.55 -5.20 -10.12
N GLY A 303 -22.61 -5.49 -9.36
CA GLY A 303 -22.90 -4.84 -8.08
C GLY A 303 -21.78 -5.08 -7.06
N PHE A 304 -21.28 -6.31 -6.99
CA PHE A 304 -20.18 -6.66 -6.10
C PHE A 304 -18.85 -6.01 -6.51
N GLU A 305 -18.53 -5.94 -7.80
CA GLU A 305 -17.32 -5.25 -8.29
C GLU A 305 -17.35 -3.75 -7.95
N VAL A 306 -18.52 -3.11 -7.99
CA VAL A 306 -18.71 -1.73 -7.51
C VAL A 306 -18.37 -1.63 -6.02
N LYS A 307 -18.91 -2.53 -5.18
CA LYS A 307 -18.60 -2.57 -3.74
C LYS A 307 -17.10 -2.67 -3.49
N LEU A 308 -16.41 -3.56 -4.19
CA LEU A 308 -14.95 -3.73 -4.05
C LEU A 308 -14.17 -2.42 -4.35
N ARG A 309 -14.59 -1.65 -5.36
CA ARG A 309 -13.93 -0.38 -5.69
C ARG A 309 -14.29 0.72 -4.69
N VAL A 310 -15.53 0.74 -4.19
CA VAL A 310 -15.92 1.68 -3.13
C VAL A 310 -15.09 1.42 -1.88
N ASP A 311 -14.96 0.17 -1.43
CA ASP A 311 -14.13 -0.21 -0.29
C ASP A 311 -12.67 0.18 -0.48
N CYS A 312 -12.11 -0.10 -1.66
CA CYS A 312 -10.75 0.30 -2.01
C CYS A 312 -10.57 1.81 -1.85
N LEU A 313 -11.45 2.62 -2.42
CA LEU A 313 -11.38 4.08 -2.34
C LEU A 313 -11.56 4.58 -0.90
N CYS A 314 -12.45 3.95 -0.12
CA CYS A 314 -12.68 4.32 1.27
C CYS A 314 -11.48 3.98 2.17
N LYS A 315 -10.80 2.85 1.93
CA LYS A 315 -9.54 2.49 2.61
C LYS A 315 -8.43 3.53 2.39
N GLN A 316 -8.44 4.22 1.26
CA GLN A 316 -7.51 5.32 0.96
C GLN A 316 -7.91 6.66 1.61
N GLY A 317 -9.02 6.71 2.35
CA GLY A 317 -9.46 7.88 3.11
C GLY A 317 -10.59 8.69 2.48
N LEU A 318 -11.23 8.21 1.40
CA LEU A 318 -12.43 8.84 0.84
C LEU A 318 -13.69 8.41 1.60
N ILE A 319 -14.72 9.26 1.60
CA ILE A 319 -16.04 8.87 2.11
C ILE A 319 -16.83 8.13 1.03
N HIS A 320 -17.79 7.27 1.42
CA HIS A 320 -18.63 6.51 0.48
C HIS A 320 -19.23 7.40 -0.63
N ARG A 321 -19.80 8.55 -0.27
CA ARG A 321 -20.40 9.49 -1.24
C ARG A 321 -19.42 9.93 -2.33
N GLU A 322 -18.16 10.16 -1.97
CA GLU A 322 -17.10 10.55 -2.90
C GLU A 322 -16.71 9.38 -3.79
N ALA A 323 -16.56 8.18 -3.21
CA ALA A 323 -16.24 6.97 -3.95
C ALA A 323 -17.32 6.65 -5.01
N PHE A 324 -18.60 6.69 -4.64
CA PHE A 324 -19.71 6.53 -5.58
C PHE A 324 -19.68 7.61 -6.68
N LYS A 325 -19.40 8.87 -6.33
CA LYS A 325 -19.28 9.96 -7.30
C LYS A 325 -18.12 9.75 -8.29
N ILE A 326 -16.99 9.22 -7.83
CA ILE A 326 -15.84 8.88 -8.67
C ILE A 326 -16.22 7.78 -9.65
N LEU A 327 -16.79 6.68 -9.17
CA LEU A 327 -17.23 5.57 -10.03
C LEU A 327 -18.31 5.97 -11.03
N TRP A 328 -19.22 6.85 -10.62
CA TRP A 328 -20.25 7.37 -11.52
C TRP A 328 -19.66 8.22 -12.66
N LYS A 329 -18.66 9.06 -12.35
CA LYS A 329 -17.96 9.88 -13.35
C LYS A 329 -17.00 9.07 -14.22
N GLU A 330 -16.37 8.04 -13.66
CA GLU A 330 -15.40 7.19 -14.34
C GLU A 330 -15.74 5.70 -14.17
N PRO A 331 -16.73 5.18 -14.94
CA PRO A 331 -17.22 3.82 -14.76
C PRO A 331 -16.23 2.73 -15.17
N ARG A 332 -15.17 3.08 -15.92
CA ARG A 332 -14.13 2.12 -16.32
C ARG A 332 -13.37 1.54 -15.12
N LEU A 333 -13.39 2.21 -13.97
CA LEU A 333 -12.75 1.72 -12.74
C LEU A 333 -13.36 0.42 -12.23
N ILE A 334 -14.65 0.17 -12.52
CA ILE A 334 -15.31 -1.10 -12.16
C ILE A 334 -14.61 -2.29 -12.85
N LEU A 335 -14.01 -2.05 -14.02
CA LEU A 335 -13.32 -3.06 -14.83
C LEU A 335 -11.83 -3.22 -14.49
N TYR A 336 -11.28 -2.39 -13.62
CA TYR A 336 -9.85 -2.42 -13.28
C TYR A 336 -9.61 -3.18 -12.00
N GLU A 337 -8.54 -3.96 -11.95
CA GLU A 337 -8.09 -4.64 -10.74
C GLU A 337 -7.85 -3.66 -9.60
N VAL A 338 -8.16 -4.09 -8.38
CA VAL A 338 -8.06 -3.25 -7.18
C VAL A 338 -6.60 -2.81 -6.95
N GLU A 339 -5.65 -3.70 -7.17
CA GLU A 339 -4.22 -3.43 -7.00
C GLU A 339 -3.72 -2.33 -7.94
N GLU A 340 -4.26 -2.24 -9.16
CA GLU A 340 -3.90 -1.20 -10.13
C GLU A 340 -4.44 0.17 -9.72
N ILE A 341 -5.61 0.20 -9.07
CA ILE A 341 -6.17 1.42 -8.50
C ILE A 341 -5.32 1.87 -7.30
N GLU A 342 -4.98 0.95 -6.41
CA GLU A 342 -4.14 1.22 -5.23
C GLU A 342 -2.76 1.76 -5.63
N LYS A 343 -2.08 1.16 -6.61
CA LYS A 343 -0.79 1.65 -7.13
C LYS A 343 -0.87 3.08 -7.65
N LYS A 344 -1.94 3.43 -8.36
CA LYS A 344 -2.15 4.79 -8.88
C LYS A 344 -2.38 5.79 -7.75
N ILE A 345 -3.16 5.42 -6.74
CA ILE A 345 -3.41 6.29 -5.58
C ILE A 345 -2.13 6.47 -4.75
N ASP A 346 -1.36 5.40 -4.54
CA ASP A 346 -0.06 5.45 -3.87
C ASP A 346 0.89 6.42 -4.59
N PHE A 347 1.00 6.32 -5.92
CA PHE A 347 1.82 7.26 -6.70
C PHE A 347 1.33 8.71 -6.59
N LEU A 348 0.02 8.93 -6.63
CA LEU A 348 -0.59 10.26 -6.50
C LEU A 348 -0.29 10.89 -5.14
N VAL A 349 -0.40 10.12 -4.05
CA VAL A 349 -0.23 10.62 -2.68
C VAL A 349 1.24 10.72 -2.31
N ASN A 350 2.01 9.65 -2.52
CA ASN A 350 3.37 9.54 -2.00
C ASN A 350 4.42 10.13 -2.95
N THR A 351 4.18 10.09 -4.27
CA THR A 351 5.14 10.63 -5.25
C THR A 351 4.75 12.03 -5.71
N MET A 352 3.50 12.22 -6.14
CA MET A 352 3.03 13.52 -6.61
C MET A 352 2.60 14.48 -5.48
N ASN A 353 2.55 14.00 -4.24
CA ASN A 353 2.20 14.78 -3.05
C ASN A 353 0.80 15.45 -3.10
N TYR A 354 -0.17 14.80 -3.76
CA TYR A 354 -1.57 15.25 -3.77
C TYR A 354 -2.39 14.57 -2.67
N LYS A 355 -3.41 15.27 -2.18
CA LYS A 355 -4.43 14.67 -1.31
C LYS A 355 -5.39 13.82 -2.12
N VAL A 356 -5.80 12.67 -1.58
CA VAL A 356 -6.74 11.72 -2.24
C VAL A 356 -8.05 12.38 -2.67
N GLY A 357 -8.53 13.39 -1.93
CA GLY A 357 -9.75 14.14 -2.27
C GLY A 357 -9.74 14.80 -3.66
N CYS A 358 -8.57 15.05 -4.27
CA CYS A 358 -8.50 15.60 -5.63
C CYS A 358 -9.08 14.66 -6.71
N LEU A 359 -9.18 13.36 -6.40
CA LEU A 359 -9.79 12.35 -7.28
C LEU A 359 -11.28 12.62 -7.54
N VAL A 360 -11.97 13.31 -6.64
CA VAL A 360 -13.38 13.69 -6.83
C VAL A 360 -13.53 14.73 -7.97
N GLU A 361 -12.52 15.57 -8.14
CA GLU A 361 -12.46 16.60 -9.18
C GLU A 361 -11.95 16.04 -10.51
N VAL A 362 -10.94 15.16 -10.46
CA VAL A 362 -10.28 14.56 -11.64
C VAL A 362 -10.27 13.02 -11.55
N PRO A 363 -11.44 12.37 -11.57
CA PRO A 363 -11.52 10.91 -11.52
C PRO A 363 -10.90 10.24 -12.76
N GLU A 364 -10.80 10.98 -13.87
CA GLU A 364 -10.18 10.50 -15.11
C GLU A 364 -8.70 10.11 -14.91
N TYR A 365 -8.05 10.57 -13.84
CA TYR A 365 -6.72 10.13 -13.44
C TYR A 365 -6.65 8.61 -13.28
N LEU A 366 -7.61 8.03 -12.54
CA LEU A 366 -7.64 6.59 -12.30
C LEU A 366 -7.96 5.81 -13.59
N GLY A 367 -8.70 6.44 -14.51
CA GLY A 367 -8.99 5.91 -15.85
C GLY A 367 -7.81 5.96 -16.84
N ALA A 368 -6.74 6.71 -16.54
CA ALA A 368 -5.59 6.86 -17.42
C ALA A 368 -4.63 5.66 -17.30
N ASN A 369 -3.90 5.37 -18.37
CA ASN A 369 -2.87 4.34 -18.34
C ASN A 369 -1.64 4.86 -17.58
N PHE A 370 -1.15 4.09 -16.61
CA PHE A 370 -0.07 4.50 -15.74
C PHE A 370 1.23 4.75 -16.50
N ASP A 371 1.76 3.72 -17.18
CA ASP A 371 3.06 3.79 -17.84
C ASP A 371 3.08 4.67 -19.09
N LYS A 372 1.98 4.68 -19.84
CA LYS A 372 1.90 5.38 -21.14
C LYS A 372 1.43 6.82 -21.03
N GLN A 373 0.76 7.21 -19.94
CA GLN A 373 0.19 8.55 -19.81
C GLN A 373 0.58 9.25 -18.52
N ILE A 374 0.37 8.63 -17.36
CA ILE A 374 0.62 9.30 -16.07
C ILE A 374 2.11 9.56 -15.89
N LEU A 375 2.93 8.51 -15.99
CA LEU A 375 4.36 8.57 -15.71
C LEU A 375 5.13 9.48 -16.70
N PRO A 376 4.95 9.39 -18.04
CA PRO A 376 5.69 10.24 -18.97
C PRO A 376 5.30 11.72 -18.83
N ARG A 377 4.03 12.01 -18.56
CA ARG A 377 3.58 13.40 -18.35
C ARG A 377 4.12 13.98 -17.05
N TYR A 378 4.12 13.18 -15.98
CA TYR A 378 4.70 13.57 -14.70
C TYR A 378 6.19 13.90 -14.84
N ASN A 379 6.97 13.00 -15.47
CA ASN A 379 8.41 13.20 -15.65
C ASN A 379 8.73 14.48 -16.43
N VAL A 380 7.96 14.79 -17.48
CA VAL A 380 8.12 16.05 -18.25
C VAL A 380 7.84 17.26 -17.35
N VAL A 381 6.74 17.25 -16.59
CA VAL A 381 6.38 18.38 -15.72
C VAL A 381 7.38 18.57 -14.58
N GLU A 382 7.82 17.49 -13.93
CA GLU A 382 8.88 17.56 -12.90
C GLU A 382 10.20 18.08 -13.47
N TYR A 383 10.59 17.62 -14.66
CA TYR A 383 11.79 18.13 -15.32
C TYR A 383 11.69 19.63 -15.58
N LEU A 384 10.60 20.10 -16.18
CA LEU A 384 10.40 21.52 -16.43
C LEU A 384 10.35 22.35 -15.13
N ARG A 385 9.78 21.78 -14.05
CA ARG A 385 9.81 22.40 -12.73
C ARG A 385 11.23 22.53 -12.20
N SER A 386 12.06 21.49 -12.35
CA SER A 386 13.48 21.54 -11.94
C SER A 386 14.31 22.58 -12.71
N GLN A 387 13.92 22.87 -13.95
CA GLN A 387 14.59 23.87 -14.80
C GLN A 387 14.04 25.30 -14.60
N GLY A 388 13.01 25.47 -13.77
CA GLY A 388 12.33 26.76 -13.58
C GLY A 388 11.57 27.24 -14.82
N ALA A 389 11.26 26.35 -15.76
CA ALA A 389 10.66 26.69 -17.05
C ALA A 389 9.12 26.87 -16.98
N LEU A 390 8.52 26.60 -15.82
CA LEU A 390 7.07 26.72 -15.59
C LEU A 390 6.79 27.97 -14.75
N GLU A 391 6.09 28.94 -15.35
CA GLU A 391 5.63 30.16 -14.65
C GLU A 391 4.50 29.88 -13.64
N PHE A 392 3.75 28.79 -13.82
CA PHE A 392 2.62 28.39 -12.99
C PHE A 392 2.71 26.91 -12.60
N ASP A 393 2.19 26.56 -11.42
CA ASP A 393 2.12 25.16 -11.01
C ASP A 393 1.11 24.39 -11.87
N VAL A 394 1.57 23.27 -12.42
CA VAL A 394 0.76 22.41 -13.29
C VAL A 394 -0.04 21.46 -12.42
N GLY A 395 -1.28 21.82 -12.13
CA GLY A 395 -2.20 20.98 -11.37
C GLY A 395 -2.54 19.65 -12.06
N LEU A 396 -3.09 18.70 -11.29
CA LEU A 396 -3.48 17.37 -11.76
C LEU A 396 -4.42 17.42 -12.99
N LYS A 397 -5.33 18.38 -13.04
CA LYS A 397 -6.26 18.57 -14.17
C LYS A 397 -5.52 18.87 -15.48
N SER A 398 -4.51 19.73 -15.45
CA SER A 398 -3.67 20.06 -16.62
C SER A 398 -2.74 18.93 -17.01
N LEU A 399 -2.39 18.04 -16.08
CA LEU A 399 -1.62 16.84 -16.39
C LEU A 399 -2.49 15.81 -17.15
N ILE A 400 -3.73 15.58 -16.71
CA ILE A 400 -4.54 14.45 -17.19
C ILE A 400 -5.45 14.81 -18.36
N LYS A 401 -6.15 15.95 -18.31
CA LYS A 401 -7.19 16.27 -19.31
C LYS A 401 -6.69 16.50 -20.74
N PRO A 402 -5.48 17.02 -21.02
CA PRO A 402 -5.04 17.21 -22.38
C PRO A 402 -4.93 15.87 -23.14
N SER A 403 -5.25 15.90 -24.44
CA SER A 403 -4.90 14.80 -25.34
C SER A 403 -3.38 14.66 -25.43
N ARG A 404 -2.88 13.50 -25.86
CA ARG A 404 -1.44 13.28 -26.03
C ARG A 404 -0.79 14.37 -26.91
N LEU A 405 -1.44 14.72 -28.03
CA LEU A 405 -0.97 15.76 -28.94
C LEU A 405 -0.99 17.16 -28.30
N ARG A 406 -2.06 17.48 -27.56
CA ARG A 406 -2.16 18.78 -26.88
C ARG A 406 -1.11 18.91 -25.77
N PHE A 407 -0.89 17.85 -24.98
CA PHE A 407 0.16 17.81 -23.97
C PHE A 407 1.54 18.00 -24.62
N TYR A 408 1.81 17.27 -25.71
CA TYR A 408 3.07 17.39 -26.45
C TYR A 408 3.30 18.83 -26.94
N ASN A 409 2.32 19.45 -27.57
CA ASN A 409 2.47 20.83 -28.07
C ASN A 409 2.68 21.87 -26.96
N LEU A 410 2.15 21.63 -25.76
CA LEU A 410 2.27 22.56 -24.63
C LEU A 410 3.59 22.40 -23.87
N TYR A 411 3.99 21.16 -23.57
CA TYR A 411 5.08 20.88 -22.62
C TYR A 411 6.29 20.20 -23.23
N VAL A 412 6.18 19.64 -24.44
CA VAL A 412 7.27 18.86 -25.05
C VAL A 412 7.86 19.58 -26.25
N LYS A 413 7.03 20.03 -27.20
CA LYS A 413 7.47 20.74 -28.40
C LYS A 413 8.29 22.00 -28.11
N PRO A 414 7.98 22.82 -27.09
CA PRO A 414 8.82 23.98 -26.76
C PRO A 414 10.17 23.62 -26.12
N TYR A 415 10.34 22.37 -25.64
CA TYR A 415 11.50 21.90 -24.89
C TYR A 415 12.02 20.57 -25.46
N PRO A 416 12.87 20.59 -26.51
CA PRO A 416 13.31 19.40 -27.23
C PRO A 416 13.92 18.29 -26.34
N GLU A 417 14.46 18.64 -25.18
CA GLU A 417 15.00 17.70 -24.18
C GLU A 417 13.92 16.75 -23.63
N CYS A 418 12.67 17.23 -23.55
CA CYS A 418 11.52 16.48 -23.06
C CYS A 418 11.07 15.39 -24.04
N GLU A 419 11.47 15.43 -25.32
CA GLU A 419 11.09 14.43 -26.31
C GLU A 419 11.62 13.03 -25.99
N LYS A 420 12.81 12.96 -25.37
CA LYS A 420 13.40 11.70 -24.93
C LYS A 420 12.61 11.07 -23.77
N MET A 421 12.00 11.89 -22.91
CA MET A 421 11.23 11.44 -21.75
C MET A 421 9.77 11.09 -22.10
N PHE A 422 9.17 11.78 -23.08
CA PHE A 422 7.78 11.58 -23.49
C PHE A 422 7.61 10.50 -24.59
N GLY A 423 8.70 10.17 -25.29
CA GLY A 423 8.73 9.28 -26.44
C GLY A 423 8.35 10.01 -27.75
N ARG A 424 9.08 9.74 -28.84
CA ARG A 424 8.87 10.40 -30.14
C ARG A 424 7.45 10.17 -30.68
N PHE A 425 6.84 11.21 -31.25
CA PHE A 425 5.81 11.02 -32.26
C PHE A 425 6.49 10.41 -33.48
N ALA A 426 6.00 9.27 -33.99
CA ALA A 426 6.48 8.77 -35.27
C ALA A 426 6.17 9.84 -36.34
N GLU A 427 7.19 10.39 -36.99
CA GLU A 427 7.10 11.41 -38.06
C GLU A 427 6.46 10.87 -39.36
N GLY A 428 5.70 9.77 -39.29
CA GLY A 428 5.22 9.01 -40.45
C GLY A 428 3.72 9.09 -40.71
N ALA A 429 3.02 10.11 -40.24
CA ALA A 429 1.64 10.36 -40.66
C ALA A 429 1.56 11.78 -41.22
N ALA A 430 1.67 11.89 -42.54
CA ALA A 430 1.32 13.09 -43.26
C ALA A 430 -0.15 13.42 -42.96
N ILE A 431 -0.36 14.33 -42.01
CA ILE A 431 -1.66 14.96 -41.79
C ILE A 431 -1.85 15.93 -42.96
N GLN A 432 -2.63 15.54 -43.97
CA GLN A 432 -3.24 16.50 -44.88
C GLN A 432 -4.22 17.36 -44.06
N GLY A 433 -3.70 18.41 -43.44
CA GLY A 433 -4.52 19.46 -42.87
C GLY A 433 -5.28 20.12 -44.02
N ARG A 434 -6.61 20.20 -43.93
CA ARG A 434 -7.45 20.97 -44.85
C ARG A 434 -7.19 22.49 -44.83
N HIS A 435 -6.16 22.94 -44.10
CA HIS A 435 -5.64 24.29 -44.13
C HIS A 435 -4.11 24.26 -44.13
N PRO A 436 -3.43 25.00 -45.03
CA PRO A 436 -1.98 25.12 -45.01
C PRO A 436 -1.49 25.67 -43.67
N VAL A 437 -0.56 24.94 -43.06
CA VAL A 437 0.14 25.36 -41.84
C VAL A 437 0.98 26.59 -42.15
N GLY A 438 0.61 27.76 -41.62
CA GLY A 438 1.37 29.00 -41.82
C GLY A 438 0.59 30.30 -41.98
N MET A 439 -0.75 30.26 -42.11
CA MET A 439 -1.55 31.48 -42.31
C MET A 439 -1.37 32.55 -41.22
N TRP A 440 -1.27 32.17 -39.95
CA TRP A 440 -0.97 33.09 -38.85
C TRP A 440 0.41 33.78 -38.93
N LYS A 441 1.37 33.26 -39.71
CA LYS A 441 2.66 33.92 -39.99
C LYS A 441 2.56 34.95 -41.12
N LEU A 442 1.49 34.92 -41.92
CA LEU A 442 1.22 35.90 -42.97
C LEU A 442 0.52 37.15 -42.43
N PHE A 443 -0.16 37.05 -41.29
CA PHE A 443 -0.71 38.19 -40.58
C PHE A 443 0.34 38.82 -39.65
N LYS A 444 1.34 39.49 -40.24
CA LYS A 444 2.03 40.56 -39.50
C LYS A 444 1.09 41.77 -39.50
N PRO A 445 0.63 42.28 -38.33
CA PRO A 445 -0.08 43.56 -38.31
C PRO A 445 0.81 44.62 -38.98
N GLN A 446 0.26 45.39 -39.91
CA GLN A 446 0.99 46.52 -40.50
C GLN A 446 1.42 47.44 -39.37
N LYS A 447 2.73 47.64 -39.23
CA LYS A 447 3.28 48.71 -38.38
C LYS A 447 2.93 50.03 -39.06
N TYR A 448 1.84 50.65 -38.62
CA TYR A 448 1.57 52.03 -38.96
C TYR A 448 2.62 52.90 -38.26
N ALA A 449 3.24 53.81 -39.02
CA ALA A 449 4.05 54.85 -38.41
C ALA A 449 3.12 55.70 -37.54
N GLU A 450 3.43 55.81 -36.24
CA GLU A 450 2.67 56.62 -35.30
C GLU A 450 2.69 58.08 -35.77
N SER A 451 1.62 58.52 -36.46
CA SER A 451 1.42 59.94 -36.69
C SER A 451 1.06 60.59 -35.35
N LYS A 452 1.47 61.85 -35.16
CA LYS A 452 1.13 62.62 -33.95
C LYS A 452 -0.39 62.66 -33.67
N GLU A 453 -1.22 62.51 -34.70
CA GLU A 453 -2.69 62.39 -34.56
C GLU A 453 -3.11 61.08 -33.88
N ALA A 454 -2.47 59.93 -34.18
CA ALA A 454 -2.81 58.65 -33.58
C ALA A 454 -2.52 58.65 -32.06
N VAL A 455 -1.43 59.30 -31.64
CA VAL A 455 -1.08 59.46 -30.23
C VAL A 455 -2.06 60.40 -29.51
N ASN A 456 -2.47 61.50 -30.15
CA ASN A 456 -3.47 62.42 -29.57
C ASN A 456 -4.86 61.78 -29.46
N ASN A 457 -5.28 60.99 -30.45
CA ASN A 457 -6.56 60.26 -30.40
C ASN A 457 -6.57 59.19 -29.29
N THR A 458 -5.42 58.52 -29.07
CA THR A 458 -5.29 57.54 -27.97
C THR A 458 -5.31 58.21 -26.60
N LYS A 459 -4.72 59.42 -26.47
CA LYS A 459 -4.81 60.24 -25.25
C LYS A 459 -6.23 60.71 -24.96
N SER A 460 -6.95 61.24 -25.95
CA SER A 460 -8.34 61.67 -25.78
C SER A 460 -9.29 60.51 -25.44
N PHE A 461 -8.97 59.28 -25.87
CA PHE A 461 -9.76 58.09 -25.51
C PHE A 461 -9.50 57.61 -24.08
N MET A 462 -8.32 57.88 -23.52
CA MET A 462 -7.94 57.45 -22.17
C MET A 462 -8.34 58.46 -21.07
N GLU A 463 -8.52 59.74 -21.40
CA GLU A 463 -8.90 60.79 -20.44
C GLU A 463 -10.22 60.57 -19.68
N PRO A 464 -11.27 59.91 -20.23
CA PRO A 464 -12.49 59.61 -19.47
C PRO A 464 -12.40 58.35 -18.59
N LEU A 465 -11.28 57.62 -18.64
CA LEU A 465 -11.10 56.30 -17.98
C LEU A 465 -10.22 56.36 -16.73
N VAL A 466 -9.85 57.55 -16.26
CA VAL A 466 -9.08 57.80 -15.03
C VAL A 466 -9.95 58.46 -13.96
#